data_AF-A0AAE3G101-F1
#
_entry.id   AF-A0AAE3G101-F1
#
_cell.length_a   1.000
_cell.length_b   1.000
_cell.length_c   1.000
_cell.angle_alpha   90.00
_cell.angle_beta   90.00
_cell.angle_gamma   90.00
#
_symmetry.space_group_name_H-M   'P 1'
#
loop_
_entity.id
_entity.type
_entity.pdbx_description
1 polymer ?
#
loop_
_entity_poly.entity_id
_entity_poly.type
_entity_poly.pdbx_seq_one_letter_code
_entity_poly.pdbx_strand_id
1 'polypeptide(L)' 'MLTALGLPAREIIETAESPSNKEHLRQQTDEALARGIFGAPTFFVGDEMFWGNDRLDDAMDRLRSRESTLY' A
#
# COMPACT_ATOMS: atom_id res chain seq x y z
N MET A 1 -19.64 -10.34 -1.35
CA MET A 1 -18.47 -9.58 -1.87
C MET A 1 -17.44 -10.49 -2.54
N LEU A 2 -16.86 -11.53 -1.89
CA LEU A 2 -15.92 -12.46 -2.56
C LEU A 2 -16.59 -13.43 -3.56
N THR A 3 -17.70 -14.05 -3.17
CA THR A 3 -18.47 -14.96 -4.05
C THR A 3 -19.01 -14.28 -5.30
N ALA A 4 -19.39 -13.00 -5.19
CA ALA A 4 -19.84 -12.18 -6.31
C ALA A 4 -18.73 -11.92 -7.34
N LEU A 5 -17.46 -12.04 -6.93
CA LEU A 5 -16.29 -11.98 -7.81
C LEU A 5 -15.89 -13.37 -8.36
N GLY A 6 -16.67 -14.42 -8.10
CA GLY A 6 -16.37 -15.79 -8.53
C GLY A 6 -15.19 -16.45 -7.77
N LEU A 7 -14.81 -15.90 -6.61
CA LEU A 7 -13.66 -16.37 -5.83
C LEU A 7 -14.06 -17.42 -4.77
N PRO A 8 -13.15 -18.33 -4.39
CA PRO A 8 -13.37 -19.33 -3.33
C PRO A 8 -13.39 -18.66 -1.95
N ALA A 9 -14.53 -18.05 -1.61
CA ALA A 9 -14.64 -17.15 -0.46
C ALA A 9 -14.22 -17.81 0.86
N ARG A 10 -14.57 -19.07 1.07
CA ARG A 10 -14.22 -19.82 2.29
C ARG A 10 -12.71 -19.97 2.45
N GLU A 11 -12.05 -20.50 1.43
CA GLU A 11 -10.60 -20.74 1.44
C GLU A 11 -9.81 -19.44 1.61
N ILE A 12 -10.26 -18.35 0.98
CA ILE A 12 -9.65 -17.03 1.11
C ILE A 12 -9.76 -16.52 2.56
N ILE A 13 -10.94 -16.63 3.17
CA ILE A 13 -11.15 -16.18 4.56
C ILE A 13 -10.31 -17.02 5.51
N GLU A 14 -10.34 -18.35 5.38
CA GLU A 14 -9.52 -19.26 6.19
C GLU A 14 -8.02 -18.94 6.07
N THR A 15 -7.55 -18.65 4.85
CA THR A 15 -6.17 -18.26 4.58
C THR A 15 -5.85 -16.88 5.19
N ALA A 16 -6.74 -15.90 5.06
CA ALA A 16 -6.56 -14.56 5.62
C ALA A 16 -6.46 -14.59 7.16
N GLU A 17 -7.17 -15.50 7.82
CA GLU A 17 -7.18 -15.65 9.27
C GLU A 17 -6.02 -16.50 9.81
N SER A 18 -5.24 -17.14 8.94
CA SER A 18 -4.12 -18.01 9.30
C SER A 18 -3.05 -17.28 10.14
N PRO A 19 -2.36 -17.98 11.06
CA PRO A 19 -1.30 -17.39 11.87
C PRO A 19 -0.19 -16.74 11.02
N SER A 20 0.19 -17.36 9.91
CA SER A 20 1.22 -16.84 9.00
C SER A 20 0.80 -15.52 8.36
N ASN A 21 -0.46 -15.37 7.92
CA ASN A 21 -0.90 -14.11 7.32
C ASN A 21 -1.11 -13.01 8.35
N LYS A 22 -1.49 -13.34 9.59
CA LYS A 22 -1.48 -12.37 10.69
C LYS A 22 -0.08 -11.87 11.01
N GLU A 23 0.91 -12.76 10.96
CA GLU A 23 2.31 -12.39 11.14
C GLU A 23 2.82 -11.51 10.00
N HIS A 24 2.54 -11.88 8.74
CA HIS A 24 2.87 -11.04 7.59
C HIS A 24 2.23 -9.64 7.68
N LEU A 25 0.97 -9.54 8.12
CA LEU A 25 0.30 -8.26 8.32
C LEU A 25 1.03 -7.39 9.36
N ARG A 26 1.50 -7.99 10.47
CA ARG A 26 2.29 -7.26 11.48
C ARG A 26 3.61 -6.76 10.89
N GLN A 27 4.34 -7.63 10.20
CA GLN A 27 5.62 -7.27 9.57
C GLN A 27 5.47 -6.13 8.56
N GLN A 28 4.41 -6.15 7.75
CA GLN A 28 4.12 -5.06 6.81
C GLN A 28 3.74 -3.75 7.53
N THR A 29 3.07 -3.84 8.69
CA THR A 29 2.76 -2.67 9.52
C THR A 29 4.03 -2.10 10.15
N ASP A 30 4.93 -2.96 10.66
CA ASP A 30 6.21 -2.56 11.23
C ASP A 30 7.12 -1.92 10.18
N GLU A 31 7.14 -2.45 8.96
CA GLU A 31 7.83 -1.86 7.82
C GLU A 31 7.27 -0.47 7.46
N ALA A 32 5.94 -0.33 7.43
CA ALA A 32 5.29 0.95 7.18
C ALA A 32 5.67 2.00 8.25
N LEU A 33 5.65 1.61 9.53
CA LEU A 33 6.08 2.45 10.64
C LEU A 33 7.58 2.84 10.52
N ALA A 34 8.45 1.88 10.18
CA ALA A 34 9.87 2.12 9.99
C ALA A 34 10.15 3.10 8.82
N ARG A 35 9.28 3.12 7.81
CA ARG A 35 9.30 4.10 6.70
C ARG A 35 8.65 5.44 7.04
N GLY A 36 8.18 5.64 8.27
CA GLY A 36 7.55 6.86 8.73
C GLY A 36 6.08 7.03 8.31
N ILE A 37 5.43 5.97 7.81
CA ILE A 37 4.00 5.99 7.50
C ILE A 37 3.21 6.05 8.81
N PHE A 38 2.35 7.06 8.94
CA PHE A 38 1.51 7.27 10.13
C PHE A 38 0.00 7.25 9.82
N GLY A 39 -0.39 7.13 8.55
CA GLY A 39 -1.78 7.13 8.14
C GLY A 39 -1.97 6.64 6.71
N ALA A 40 -3.23 6.56 6.28
CA ALA A 40 -3.61 6.12 4.94
C ALA A 40 -4.63 7.09 4.29
N PRO A 41 -4.61 7.24 2.95
CA PRO A 41 -3.61 6.70 2.03
C PRO A 41 -2.26 7.46 2.13
N THR A 42 -1.17 6.75 1.89
CA THR A 42 0.19 7.30 1.78
C THR A 42 0.83 6.78 0.50
N PHE A 43 1.46 7.65 -0.27
CA PHE A 43 2.15 7.35 -1.52
C PHE A 43 3.63 7.70 -1.40
N PHE A 44 4.49 7.00 -2.14
CA PHE A 44 5.91 7.30 -2.23
C PHE A 44 6.34 7.44 -3.68
N VAL A 45 7.20 8.43 -3.94
CA VAL A 45 7.86 8.61 -5.24
C VAL A 45 9.36 8.65 -5.01
N GLY A 46 9.99 7.47 -5.06
CA GLY A 46 11.35 7.29 -4.52
C GLY A 46 11.28 7.37 -3.00
N ASP A 47 12.10 8.23 -2.40
CA ASP A 47 12.14 8.44 -0.95
C ASP A 47 11.18 9.56 -0.48
N GLU A 48 10.52 10.27 -1.39
CA GLU A 48 9.56 11.33 -1.06
C GLU A 48 8.18 10.75 -0.73
N MET A 49 7.61 11.16 0.40
CA MET A 49 6.33 10.70 0.93
C MET A 49 5.22 11.75 0.74
N PHE A 50 4.04 11.30 0.30
CA PHE A 50 2.82 12.09 0.12
C PHE A 50 1.69 11.45 0.91
N TRP A 51 1.10 12.16 1.87
CA TRP A 51 0.04 11.63 2.75
C TRP A 51 -1.30 12.34 2.49
N GLY A 52 -2.36 11.56 2.33
CA GLY A 52 -3.71 12.04 2.02
C GLY A 52 -4.09 11.84 0.56
N ASN A 53 -5.37 11.56 0.30
CA ASN A 53 -5.89 11.36 -1.06
C ASN A 53 -5.77 12.65 -1.90
N ASP A 54 -5.87 13.81 -1.25
CA ASP A 54 -5.65 15.14 -1.83
C ASP A 54 -4.21 15.36 -2.32
N ARG A 55 -3.26 14.50 -1.91
CA ARG A 55 -1.84 14.56 -2.32
C ARG A 55 -1.47 13.56 -3.42
N LEU A 56 -2.44 12.83 -3.97
CA LEU A 56 -2.19 11.91 -5.07
C LEU A 56 -1.73 12.65 -6.33
N ASP A 57 -2.37 13.76 -6.69
CA ASP A 57 -1.99 14.54 -7.87
C ASP A 57 -0.58 15.12 -7.74
N ASP A 58 -0.22 15.62 -6.56
CA ASP A 58 1.14 16.10 -6.23
C ASP A 58 2.19 14.98 -6.42
N ALA A 59 1.89 13.76 -5.97
CA ALA A 59 2.77 12.60 -6.15
C ALA A 59 2.95 12.26 -7.63
N MET A 60 1.88 12.31 -8.43
CA MET A 60 1.92 12.03 -9.86
C MET A 60 2.75 13.06 -10.63
N ASP A 61 2.60 14.34 -10.30
CA ASP A 61 3.39 15.42 -10.91
C ASP A 61 4.87 15.32 -10.54
N ARG A 62 5.16 14.94 -9.30
CA ARG A 62 6.54 14.63 -8.88
C ARG A 62 7.11 13.45 -9.67
N LEU A 63 6.36 12.37 -9.88
CA LEU A 63 6.82 11.21 -10.66
C LEU A 63 7.20 11.63 -12.09
N ARG A 64 6.34 12.39 -12.77
CA ARG A 64 6.59 12.91 -14.12
C ARG A 64 7.84 13.80 -14.19
N SER A 65 8.01 14.68 -13.20
CA SER A 65 9.16 15.60 -13.14
C SER A 65 10.50 14.88 -12.99
N ARG A 66 10.52 13.78 -12.22
CA ARG A 66 11.72 12.94 -12.09
C ARG A 66 12.10 12.28 -13.40
N GLU A 67 11.12 11.71 -14.12
CA GLU A 67 11.38 11.01 -15.39
C GLU A 67 11.97 11.96 -16.43
N SER A 68 11.56 13.23 -16.44
CA SER A 68 12.12 14.28 -17.30
C SER A 68 13.54 14.73 -16.90
N THR A 69 14.00 14.43 -15.68
CA THR A 69 15.35 14.78 -15.19
C THR A 69 16.36 13.66 -15.44
N LEU A 70 15.88 12.46 -15.80
CA LEU A 70 16.68 11.27 -16.11
C LEU A 70 17.07 11.17 -17.60
N TYR A 71 16.71 12.16 -18.41
CA TYR A 71 17.08 12.31 -19.82
C TYR A 71 17.79 13.65 -20.03
#